data_AF-A0A7W9F2X2-F1
#
_entry.id   AF-A0A7W9F2X2-F1
#
_cell.length_a   1.000
_cell.length_b   1.000
_cell.length_c   1.000
_cell.angle_alpha   90.00
_cell.angle_beta   90.00
_cell.angle_gamma   90.00
#
_symmetry.space_group_name_H-M   'P 1'
#
loop_
_entity.id
_entity.type
_entity.pdbx_description
1 polymer ?
#
loop_
_entity_poly.entity_id
_entity_poly.type
_entity_poly.pdbx_seq_one_letter_code
_entity_poly.pdbx_strand_id
1 'polypeptide(L)' 'MIEKVTVPDETGIEKSNLDDAKFAAIAAARDLIATDIIAGVPIHGSYRIEIADSTRQVIHIVRFDNVIDFRS' A
#
# COMPACT_ATOMS: atom_id res chain seq x y z
N MET A 1 -4.69 -25.21 8.47
CA MET A 1 -3.65 -24.20 8.77
C MET A 1 -3.75 -23.17 7.66
N ILE A 2 -4.20 -21.95 7.98
CA ILE A 2 -4.17 -20.86 6.99
C ILE A 2 -2.77 -20.29 7.08
N GLU A 3 -1.95 -20.55 6.06
CA GLU A 3 -0.67 -19.86 5.90
C GLU A 3 -0.98 -18.38 5.75
N LYS A 4 -0.63 -17.63 6.81
CA LYS A 4 -0.55 -16.19 6.75
C LYS A 4 0.61 -15.88 5.83
N VAL A 5 0.34 -15.76 4.54
CA VAL A 5 1.27 -15.24 3.54
C VAL A 5 1.38 -13.74 3.80
N THR A 6 2.03 -13.38 4.91
CA THR A 6 2.67 -12.08 5.06
C THR A 6 4.00 -12.23 4.33
N VAL A 7 3.99 -11.94 3.03
CA VAL A 7 5.20 -11.47 2.39
C VAL A 7 5.22 -9.98 2.73
N PRO A 8 6.08 -9.49 3.64
CA PRO A 8 6.40 -8.08 3.65
C PRO A 8 6.95 -7.82 2.25
N ASP A 9 6.36 -6.88 1.52
CA ASP A 9 6.97 -6.41 0.29
C ASP A 9 8.36 -5.87 0.68
N GLU A 10 9.42 -6.63 0.39
CA GLU A 10 10.78 -6.36 0.90
C GLU A 10 11.44 -5.15 0.20
N THR A 11 10.72 -4.52 -0.73
CA THR A 11 11.20 -3.40 -1.54
C THR A 11 10.62 -2.07 -1.03
N GLY A 12 11.05 -1.65 0.16
CA GLY A 12 10.75 -0.31 0.67
C GLY A 12 11.42 0.78 -0.18
N ILE A 13 10.73 1.90 -0.40
CA ILE A 13 11.30 3.07 -1.09
C ILE A 13 11.63 4.14 -0.06
N GLU A 14 12.91 4.52 0.04
CA GLU A 14 13.30 5.66 0.86
C GLU A 14 12.90 6.99 0.20
N LYS A 15 12.36 7.91 1.01
CA LYS A 15 11.97 9.26 0.58
C LYS A 15 12.51 10.30 1.54
N SER A 16 12.81 11.48 0.99
CA SER A 16 13.45 12.57 1.72
C SER A 16 12.54 13.24 2.75
N ASN A 17 11.23 13.10 2.62
CA ASN A 17 10.24 13.62 3.56
C ASN A 17 8.95 12.78 3.54
N LEU A 18 8.10 13.01 4.54
CA LEU A 18 6.84 12.29 4.73
C LEU A 18 5.84 12.51 3.59
N ASP A 19 5.80 13.70 2.99
CA ASP A 19 4.83 13.99 1.94
C ASP A 19 5.17 13.26 0.64
N ASP A 20 6.45 13.23 0.26
CA ASP A 20 6.95 12.41 -0.85
C ASP A 20 6.70 10.91 -0.60
N ALA A 21 6.85 10.45 0.65
CA ALA A 21 6.52 9.08 1.05
C ALA A 21 5.03 8.78 0.87
N LYS A 22 4.14 9.70 1.26
CA LYS A 22 2.70 9.56 1.06
C LYS A 22 2.33 9.51 -0.42
N PHE A 23 2.88 10.42 -1.24
CA PHE A 23 2.62 10.42 -2.69
C PHE A 23 3.07 9.11 -3.34
N ALA A 24 4.25 8.62 -2.99
CA ALA A 24 4.75 7.35 -3.50
C ALA A 24 3.91 6.15 -3.03
N ALA A 25 3.49 6.13 -1.76
CA ALA A 25 2.60 5.09 -1.25
C ALA A 25 1.25 5.09 -1.98
N ILE A 26 0.64 6.26 -2.23
CA ILE A 26 -0.61 6.34 -2.99
C ILE A 26 -0.42 5.85 -4.44
N ALA A 27 0.69 6.22 -5.09
CA ALA A 27 0.99 5.76 -6.44
C ALA A 27 1.16 4.23 -6.48
N ALA A 28 1.97 3.66 -5.59
CA ALA A 28 2.16 2.23 -5.48
C ALA A 28 0.86 1.46 -5.17
N ALA A 29 0.00 2.01 -4.30
CA ALA A 29 -1.32 1.45 -4.05
C ALA A 29 -2.17 1.38 -5.33
N ARG A 30 -2.21 2.48 -6.12
CA ARG A 30 -2.95 2.52 -7.40
C ARG A 30 -2.41 1.52 -8.41
N ASP A 31 -1.10 1.40 -8.52
CA ASP A 31 -0.46 0.48 -9.45
C ASP A 31 -0.75 -0.99 -9.08
N LEU A 32 -0.72 -1.33 -7.79
CA LEU A 32 -1.06 -2.68 -7.33
C LEU A 32 -2.55 -2.99 -7.57
N ILE A 33 -3.45 -2.05 -7.23
CA ILE A 33 -4.89 -2.16 -7.50
C ILE A 33 -5.14 -2.40 -9.00
N ALA A 34 -4.50 -1.60 -9.88
CA ALA A 34 -4.65 -1.75 -11.32
C ALA A 34 -4.14 -3.12 -11.82
N THR A 35 -3.01 -3.58 -11.28
CA THR A 35 -2.43 -4.89 -11.58
C THR A 35 -3.39 -6.02 -11.20
N ASP A 36 -3.96 -5.98 -10.00
CA ASP A 36 -4.91 -6.97 -9.51
C ASP A 36 -6.20 -6.98 -10.38
N ILE A 37 -6.71 -5.81 -10.78
CA ILE A 37 -7.86 -5.70 -11.70
C ILE A 37 -7.56 -6.38 -13.04
N ILE A 38 -6.41 -6.06 -13.64
CA ILE A 38 -5.99 -6.63 -14.93
C ILE A 38 -5.84 -8.15 -14.83
N ALA A 39 -5.31 -8.63 -13.70
CA ALA A 39 -5.15 -10.06 -13.43
C ALA A 39 -6.46 -10.78 -13.05
N GLY A 40 -7.57 -10.05 -12.85
CA GLY A 40 -8.84 -10.62 -12.39
C GLY A 40 -8.79 -11.11 -10.94
N VAL A 41 -7.88 -10.59 -10.13
CA VAL A 41 -7.70 -10.93 -8.72
C VAL A 41 -8.59 -10.03 -7.86
N PRO A 42 -9.28 -10.55 -6.83
CA PRO A 42 -10.06 -9.73 -5.93
C PRO A 42 -9.21 -8.69 -5.19
N ILE A 43 -9.62 -7.43 -5.24
CA ILE A 43 -9.02 -6.37 -4.44
C ILE A 43 -9.62 -6.39 -3.04
N HIS A 44 -8.76 -6.40 -2.02
CA HIS A 44 -9.18 -6.29 -0.63
C HIS A 44 -8.90 -4.87 -0.12
N GLY A 45 -9.96 -4.11 0.17
CA GLY A 45 -9.84 -2.74 0.71
C GLY A 45 -9.12 -2.63 2.06
N SER A 46 -8.96 -3.76 2.78
CA SER A 46 -8.18 -3.85 4.01
C SER A 46 -6.66 -3.77 3.81
N TYR A 47 -6.18 -3.87 2.56
CA TYR A 47 -4.77 -3.72 2.25
C TYR A 47 -4.27 -2.31 2.57
N ARG A 48 -3.00 -2.23 2.97
CA ARG A 48 -2.38 -1.00 3.43
C ARG A 48 -0.90 -0.97 3.11
N ILE A 49 -0.38 0.24 2.91
CA ILE A 49 1.04 0.54 2.84
C ILE A 49 1.40 1.30 4.11
N GLU A 50 2.41 0.79 4.81
CA GLU A 50 2.93 1.39 6.04
C GLU A 50 4.12 2.28 5.68
N ILE A 51 4.10 3.53 6.14
CA ILE A 51 5.23 4.45 6.04
C ILE A 51 5.88 4.48 7.42
N ALA A 52 7.13 4.08 7.48
CA ALA A 52 7.91 4.06 8.70
C ALA A 52 9.03 5.10 8.67
N ASP A 53 9.46 5.55 9.84
CA ASP A 53 10.66 6.38 9.99
C ASP A 53 11.95 5.54 9.92
N SER A 54 13.09 6.21 10.11
CA SER A 54 14.41 5.55 10.11
C SER A 54 14.60 4.51 11.22
N THR A 55 13.77 4.55 12.26
CA THR A 55 13.76 3.56 13.36
C THR A 55 12.81 2.40 13.12
N ARG A 56 12.16 2.36 11.94
CA ARG A 56 11.10 1.42 11.56
C ARG A 56 9.81 1.59 12.37
N GLN A 57 9.63 2.73 13.03
CA GLN A 57 8.34 3.06 13.64
C GLN A 57 7.37 3.49 12.55
N VAL A 58 6.21 2.83 12.46
CA VAL A 58 5.14 3.25 11.53
C VAL A 58 4.60 4.60 11.99
N ILE A 59 4.75 5.61 11.14
CA ILE A 59 4.29 6.98 11.38
C ILE A 59 3.06 7.34 10.54
N HIS A 60 2.77 6.58 9.49
CA HIS A 60 1.58 6.75 8.68
C HIS A 60 1.14 5.46 8.00
N ILE A 61 -0.16 5.34 7.70
CA ILE A 61 -0.76 4.19 7.03
C ILE A 61 -1.65 4.69 5.90
N VAL A 62 -1.35 4.27 4.67
CA VAL A 62 -2.22 4.49 3.50
C VAL A 62 -2.99 3.21 3.25
N ARG A 63 -4.32 3.25 3.42
CA ARG A 63 -5.19 2.11 3.14
C ARG A 63 -5.75 2.18 1.72
N PHE A 64 -6.06 1.04 1.12
CA PHE A 64 -6.56 0.97 -0.24
C PHE A 64 -7.95 1.60 -0.37
N ASP A 65 -8.80 1.48 0.65
CA ASP A 65 -10.10 2.17 0.72
C ASP A 65 -9.98 3.70 0.63
N ASN A 66 -8.90 4.30 1.10
CA ASN A 66 -8.64 5.74 0.96
C ASN A 66 -8.23 6.15 -0.46
N VAL A 67 -7.78 5.20 -1.28
CA VAL A 67 -7.24 5.45 -2.63
C VAL A 67 -8.30 5.24 -3.70
N ILE A 68 -9.32 4.42 -3.42
CA ILE A 68 -10.37 4.07 -4.36
C ILE A 68 -11.64 4.90 -4.05
N ASP A 69 -12.03 5.80 -4.97
CA ASP A 69 -13.36 6.43 -4.97
C ASP A 69 -14.28 5.59 -5.88
N PHE A 70 -15.06 4.69 -5.29
CA PHE A 70 -16.14 4.03 -6.01
C PHE A 70 -17.36 4.95 -6.04
N ARG A 71 -17.64 5.55 -7.20
CA ARG A 71 -18.92 6.19 -7.46
C ARG A 71 -19.82 5.22 -8.19
N SER A 72 -20.99 4.93 -7.61
CA SER A 72 -22.08 4.18 -8.22
C SER A 72 -22.96 5.08 -9.08
#